data_AF-A0A973J6T1-F1
#
_entry.id   AF-A0A973J6T1-F1
#
_cell.length_a   1.000
_cell.length_b   1.000
_cell.length_c   1.000
_cell.angle_alpha   90.00
_cell.angle_beta   90.00
_cell.angle_gamma   90.00
#
_symmetry.space_group_name_H-M   'P 1'
#
loop_
_entity.id
_entity.type
_entity.pdbx_description
1 polymer ?
#
loop_
_entity_poly.entity_id
_entity_poly.type
_entity_poly.pdbx_seq_one_letter_code
_entity_poly.pdbx_strand_id
1 'polypeptide(L)'
;MTGNSSGEKNRKTITQTARLLTGLLLVVLLFMTGGCGYRFSAGGEWIDSRFQTVYVDNVVNTTNEPYIEIYLRNGFEDQFRKSSRFRLSSSKETADLVLQC
;
A
#
# COMPACT_ATOMS: atom_id res chain seq x y z
N MET A 1 44.31 18.10 -48.44
CA MET A 1 43.88 17.09 -47.44
C MET A 1 42.96 17.77 -46.43
N THR A 2 41.71 18.07 -46.78
CA THR A 2 40.77 18.82 -45.92
C THR A 2 39.37 18.27 -46.10
N GLY A 3 39.13 17.06 -45.59
CA GLY A 3 37.84 16.38 -45.74
C GLY A 3 37.31 15.66 -44.49
N ASN A 4 37.97 15.77 -43.33
CA ASN A 4 37.64 14.93 -42.15
C ASN A 4 36.99 15.67 -40.98
N SER A 5 36.95 17.01 -40.97
CA SER A 5 36.49 17.77 -39.79
C SER A 5 34.96 17.89 -39.68
N SER A 6 34.24 17.80 -40.81
CA SER A 6 32.77 17.94 -40.82
C SER A 6 32.04 16.69 -40.31
N GLY A 7 32.60 15.49 -40.57
CA GLY A 7 31.99 14.22 -40.15
C GLY A 7 32.14 13.93 -38.65
N GLU A 8 33.23 14.36 -38.02
CA GLU A 8 33.46 14.17 -36.59
C GLU A 8 32.52 15.05 -35.75
N LYS A 9 32.27 16.29 -36.19
CA LYS A 9 31.35 17.23 -35.52
C LYS A 9 29.93 16.67 -35.46
N ASN A 10 29.42 16.15 -36.57
CA ASN A 10 28.07 15.60 -36.68
C ASN A 10 27.91 14.31 -35.83
N ARG A 11 28.94 13.45 -35.81
CA ARG A 11 28.96 12.22 -34.98
C ARG A 11 28.90 12.53 -33.48
N LYS A 12 29.57 13.60 -33.02
CA LYS A 12 29.52 14.04 -31.62
C LYS A 12 28.15 14.62 -31.25
N THR A 13 27.54 15.42 -32.14
CA THR A 13 26.19 15.98 -31.91
C THR A 13 25.13 14.88 -31.82
N ILE A 14 25.15 13.90 -32.73
CA ILE A 14 24.22 12.75 -32.73
C ILE A 14 24.39 11.91 -31.45
N THR A 15 25.63 11.65 -31.03
CA THR A 15 25.91 10.88 -29.81
C THR A 15 25.49 11.66 -28.55
N GLN A 16 25.60 12.99 -28.57
CA GLN A 16 25.20 13.85 -27.46
C GLN A 16 23.67 13.99 -27.36
N THR A 17 22.97 14.15 -28.48
CA THR A 17 21.49 14.15 -28.51
C THR A 17 20.92 12.79 -28.12
N ALA A 18 21.55 11.69 -28.52
CA ALA A 18 21.15 10.35 -28.11
C ALA A 18 21.31 10.16 -26.59
N ARG A 19 22.42 10.61 -26.00
CA ARG A 19 22.63 10.57 -24.54
C ARG A 19 21.61 11.38 -23.75
N LEU A 20 21.23 12.56 -24.27
CA LEU A 20 20.21 13.40 -23.65
C LEU A 20 18.81 12.77 -23.75
N LEU A 21 18.47 12.18 -24.90
CA LEU A 21 17.22 11.44 -25.10
C LEU A 21 17.13 10.19 -24.22
N THR A 22 18.22 9.43 -24.09
CA THR A 22 18.27 8.26 -23.17
C THR A 22 18.12 8.70 -21.71
N GLY A 23 18.76 9.80 -21.32
CA GLY A 23 18.61 10.38 -19.98
C GLY A 23 17.17 10.81 -19.69
N LEU A 24 16.53 11.50 -20.64
CA LEU A 24 15.13 11.91 -20.54
C LEU A 24 14.21 10.69 -20.40
N LEU A 25 14.43 9.65 -21.21
CA LEU A 25 13.62 8.43 -21.19
C LEU A 25 13.73 7.69 -19.85
N LEU A 26 14.93 7.64 -19.25
CA LEU A 26 15.12 7.07 -17.92
C LEU A 26 14.41 7.86 -16.82
N VAL A 27 14.40 9.20 -16.90
CA VAL A 27 13.66 10.05 -15.95
C VAL A 27 12.16 9.79 -16.06
N VAL A 28 11.60 9.76 -17.28
CA VAL A 28 10.17 9.49 -17.50
C VAL A 28 9.77 8.10 -16.98
N LEU A 29 10.62 7.08 -17.18
CA LEU A 29 10.39 5.73 -16.66
C LEU A 29 10.32 5.72 -15.11
N LEU A 30 11.20 6.46 -14.44
CA LEU A 30 11.22 6.57 -12.97
C LEU A 30 9.94 7.22 -12.41
N PHE A 31 9.42 8.26 -13.09
CA PHE A 31 8.18 8.90 -12.68
C PHE A 31 6.94 8.03 -12.95
N MET A 32 6.94 7.27 -14.05
CA MET A 32 5.87 6.32 -14.36
C MET A 32 5.77 5.19 -13.33
N THR A 33 6.90 4.62 -12.88
CA THR A 33 6.87 3.55 -11.88
C THR A 33 6.53 4.04 -10.47
N GLY A 34 6.89 5.28 -10.11
CA GLY A 34 6.55 5.88 -8.82
C GLY A 34 5.07 6.28 -8.68
N GLY A 35 4.38 6.59 -9.79
CA GLY A 35 3.00 7.09 -9.78
C GLY A 35 1.90 6.05 -10.04
N CYS A 36 2.22 4.90 -10.65
CA CYS A 36 1.21 3.99 -11.20
C CYS A 36 0.69 2.88 -10.27
N GLY A 37 1.03 2.82 -8.98
CA GLY A 37 0.37 1.81 -8.14
C GLY A 37 0.82 1.64 -6.69
N TYR A 38 1.94 2.21 -6.27
CA TYR A 38 2.38 2.10 -4.88
C TYR A 38 1.85 3.26 -4.04
N ARG A 39 0.53 3.33 -3.90
CA ARG A 39 -0.09 4.12 -2.82
C ARG A 39 0.12 3.31 -1.54
N PHE A 40 1.03 3.78 -0.69
CA PHE A 40 1.10 3.30 0.69
C PHE A 40 -0.30 3.49 1.28
N SER A 41 -1.04 2.40 1.52
CA SER A 41 -2.33 2.48 2.19
C SER A 41 -2.03 3.00 3.58
N ALA A 42 -2.15 4.32 3.77
CA ALA A 42 -2.10 4.94 5.08
C ALA A 42 -3.21 4.26 5.88
N GLY A 43 -2.80 3.35 6.76
CA GLY A 43 -3.67 2.32 7.34
C GLY A 43 -4.87 2.91 8.06
N GLY A 44 -5.98 3.06 7.33
CA GLY A 44 -7.27 3.46 7.90
C GLY A 44 -7.94 4.69 7.30
N GLU A 45 -7.49 5.26 6.18
CA GLU A 45 -8.21 6.39 5.54
C GLU A 45 -9.59 6.03 4.97
N TRP A 46 -9.90 4.74 4.85
CA TRP A 46 -11.18 4.21 4.33
C TRP A 46 -12.28 4.09 5.40
N ILE A 47 -11.92 4.19 6.68
CA ILE A 47 -12.84 4.23 7.82
C ILE A 47 -12.79 5.64 8.39
N ASP A 48 -13.94 6.21 8.76
CA ASP A 48 -14.00 7.54 9.38
C ASP A 48 -13.21 7.52 10.71
N SER A 49 -12.45 8.57 11.01
CA SER A 49 -11.61 8.67 12.22
C SER A 49 -12.42 8.73 13.52
N ARG A 50 -13.72 8.96 13.41
CA ARG A 50 -14.67 8.92 14.54
C ARG A 50 -14.91 7.50 15.06
N PHE A 51 -14.74 6.49 14.22
CA PHE A 51 -14.94 5.10 14.63
C PHE A 51 -13.64 4.52 15.19
N GLN A 52 -13.52 4.52 16.51
CA GLN A 52 -12.35 3.99 17.22
C GLN A 52 -12.67 2.72 17.97
N THR A 53 -13.92 2.50 18.35
CA THR A 53 -14.28 1.39 19.24
C THR A 53 -14.86 0.22 18.46
N VAL A 54 -14.19 -0.93 18.49
CA VAL A 54 -14.60 -2.15 17.77
C VAL A 54 -14.99 -3.24 18.78
N TYR A 55 -16.15 -3.85 18.57
CA TYR A 55 -16.57 -5.08 19.26
C TYR A 55 -16.55 -6.25 18.28
N VAL A 56 -15.92 -7.35 18.69
CA VAL A 56 -15.90 -8.60 17.92
C VAL A 56 -17.00 -9.49 18.50
N ASP A 57 -18.01 -9.79 17.69
CA ASP A 57 -19.11 -10.67 18.11
C ASP A 57 -18.65 -12.13 18.22
N ASN A 58 -19.41 -12.97 18.91
CA ASN A 58 -19.08 -14.38 19.04
C ASN A 58 -19.17 -15.08 17.69
N VAL A 59 -18.10 -15.78 17.30
CA VAL A 59 -18.03 -16.53 16.05
C VAL A 59 -18.75 -17.85 16.25
N VAL A 60 -19.93 -18.01 15.67
CA VAL A 60 -20.70 -19.26 15.77
C VAL A 60 -19.96 -20.35 15.01
N ASN A 61 -19.34 -21.28 15.76
CA ASN A 61 -18.65 -22.40 15.16
C ASN A 61 -19.64 -23.32 14.43
N THR A 62 -19.61 -23.30 13.11
CA THR A 62 -20.42 -24.20 12.26
C THR A 62 -19.63 -25.41 11.76
N THR A 63 -18.33 -25.51 12.13
CA THR A 63 -17.45 -26.61 11.73
C THR A 63 -17.21 -27.59 12.88
N ASN A 64 -16.78 -28.81 12.56
CA ASN A 64 -16.40 -29.83 13.55
C ASN A 64 -15.03 -29.56 14.19
N GLU A 65 -14.41 -28.40 13.93
CA GLU A 65 -13.12 -28.03 14.49
C GLU A 65 -13.30 -27.43 15.88
N PRO A 66 -12.75 -28.06 16.93
CA PRO A 66 -12.83 -27.51 18.26
C PRO A 66 -11.99 -26.22 18.36
N TYR A 67 -12.48 -25.26 19.15
CA TYR A 67 -11.78 -24.01 19.50
C TYR A 67 -11.54 -22.99 18.37
N ILE A 68 -12.06 -23.21 17.16
CA ILE A 68 -11.88 -22.25 16.05
C ILE A 68 -12.39 -20.84 16.41
N GLU A 69 -13.47 -20.75 17.18
CA GLU A 69 -14.03 -19.50 17.70
C GLU A 69 -13.02 -18.74 18.57
N ILE A 70 -12.29 -19.45 19.44
CA ILE A 70 -11.28 -18.86 20.32
C ILE A 70 -10.09 -18.36 19.50
N TYR A 71 -9.65 -19.14 18.51
CA TYR A 71 -8.54 -18.74 17.63
C TYR A 71 -8.87 -17.50 16.81
N LEU A 72 -10.05 -17.47 16.20
CA LEU A 72 -10.52 -16.33 15.41
C LEU A 72 -10.68 -15.08 16.28
N ARG A 73 -11.37 -15.20 17.43
CA ARG A 73 -11.58 -14.08 18.34
C ARG A 73 -10.26 -13.50 18.83
N ASN A 74 -9.35 -14.35 19.34
CA ASN A 74 -8.04 -13.90 19.83
C ASN A 74 -7.18 -13.31 18.70
N GLY A 75 -7.28 -13.85 17.48
CA GLY A 75 -6.59 -13.32 16.31
C GLY A 75 -7.05 -11.91 15.95
N PHE A 76 -8.36 -11.68 15.91
CA PHE A 76 -8.91 -10.35 15.68
C PHE A 76 -8.56 -9.38 16.81
N GLU A 77 -8.72 -9.79 18.08
CA GLU A 77 -8.35 -8.98 19.24
C GLU A 77 -6.88 -8.53 19.19
N ASP A 78 -5.96 -9.43 18.84
CA ASP A 78 -4.52 -9.10 18.75
C ASP A 78 -4.20 -8.14 17.60
N GLN A 79 -4.88 -8.27 16.45
CA GLN A 79 -4.73 -7.33 15.33
C GLN A 79 -5.26 -5.94 15.67
N PHE A 80 -6.44 -5.85 16.30
CA PHE A 80 -6.98 -4.57 16.73
C PHE A 80 -6.14 -3.93 17.83
N ARG A 81 -5.53 -4.72 18.73
CA ARG A 81 -4.59 -4.22 19.74
C ARG A 81 -3.30 -3.68 19.14
N LYS A 82 -2.81 -4.28 18.05
CA LYS A 82 -1.60 -3.82 17.33
C LYS A 82 -1.83 -2.52 16.57
N SER A 83 -3.06 -2.27 16.13
CA SER A 83 -3.43 -0.99 15.52
C SER A 83 -3.67 0.07 16.59
N SER A 84 -2.88 1.15 16.61
CA SER A 84 -3.06 2.26 17.55
C SER A 84 -4.37 3.04 17.38
N ARG A 85 -5.11 2.77 16.30
CA ARG A 85 -6.34 3.45 15.92
C ARG A 85 -7.60 2.83 16.52
N PHE A 86 -7.59 1.53 16.80
CA PHE A 86 -8.78 0.81 17.26
C PHE A 86 -8.64 0.43 18.74
N ARG A 87 -9.71 0.62 19.50
CA ARG A 87 -9.86 0.19 20.89
C ARG A 87 -10.94 -0.89 20.94
N LEU A 88 -10.65 -1.96 21.65
CA LEU A 88 -11.66 -3.00 21.89
C LEU A 88 -12.66 -2.52 22.94
N SER A 89 -13.95 -2.67 22.65
CA SER A 89 -14.99 -2.57 23.67
C SER A 89 -15.34 -3.93 24.25
N SER A 90 -15.72 -3.94 25.53
CA SER A 90 -16.24 -5.12 26.21
C SER A 90 -17.71 -5.42 25.86
N SER A 91 -18.45 -4.50 25.25
CA SER A 91 -19.88 -4.68 24.95
C SER A 91 -20.30 -4.08 23.61
N LYS A 92 -21.34 -4.68 23.01
CA LYS A 92 -21.90 -4.25 21.72
C LYS A 92 -22.52 -2.85 21.78
N GLU A 93 -23.06 -2.47 22.94
CA GLU A 93 -23.79 -1.21 23.16
C GLU A 93 -22.85 0.00 23.27
N THR A 94 -21.58 -0.26 23.61
CA THR A 94 -20.55 0.77 23.79
C THR A 94 -19.57 0.82 22.62
N ALA A 95 -19.80 0.00 21.58
CA ALA A 95 -18.95 -0.07 20.41
C ALA A 95 -19.51 0.79 19.27
N ASP A 96 -18.62 1.48 18.57
CA ASP A 96 -18.94 2.25 17.38
C ASP A 96 -19.08 1.33 16.14
N LEU A 97 -18.37 0.19 16.16
CA LEU A 97 -18.34 -0.80 15.11
C LEU A 97 -18.52 -2.21 15.69
N VAL A 98 -19.34 -3.01 15.03
CA VAL A 98 -19.54 -4.43 15.35
C VAL A 98 -19.01 -5.26 14.19
N LEU A 99 -18.03 -6.11 14.47
CA LEU A 99 -17.56 -7.12 13.53
C LEU A 99 -18.39 -8.38 13.73
N GLN A 100 -19.16 -8.75 12.70
CA GLN A 100 -19.97 -9.96 12.67
C GLN A 100 -19.34 -10.96 11.69
N CYS A 101 -19.16 -12.21 12.11
CA CYS A 101 -18.59 -13.29 11.31
C CYS A 101 -19.67 -14.25 10.81
#